data_AF-A0A661PGL7-F1
#
_entry.id   AF-A0A661PGL7-F1
#
_cell.length_a   1.000
_cell.length_b   1.000
_cell.length_c   1.000
_cell.angle_alpha   90.00
_cell.angle_beta   90.00
_cell.angle_gamma   90.00
#
_symmetry.space_group_name_H-M   'P 1'
#
loop_
_entity.id
_entity.type
_entity.pdbx_description
1 polymer ?
#
loop_
_entity_poly.entity_id
_entity_poly.type
_entity_poly.pdbx_seq_one_letter_code
_entity_poly.pdbx_strand_id
1 'polypeptide(L)'
;MANWKGLISKAAGGDKIIACTLTDTEMLVNFNCGYGRPEGRPFSAWSKKYVYFPVVYDGAEWVGRAPRNPCDEATDHVGGY
;
A
#
# COMPACT_ATOMS: atom_id res chain seq x y z
N MET A 1 2.17 -3.62 -15.46
CA MET A 1 3.25 -3.66 -14.47
C MET A 1 3.15 -2.43 -13.59
N ALA A 2 3.37 -2.59 -12.29
CA ALA A 2 3.38 -1.50 -11.31
C ALA A 2 4.54 -1.70 -10.33
N ASN A 3 4.84 -0.69 -9.50
CA ASN A 3 5.76 -0.80 -8.38
C ASN A 3 5.16 -0.12 -7.15
N TRP A 4 5.69 -0.44 -5.96
CA TRP A 4 5.15 0.09 -4.71
C TRP A 4 5.29 1.59 -4.58
N LYS A 5 6.36 2.20 -5.12
CA LYS A 5 6.53 3.66 -5.08
C LYS A 5 5.37 4.39 -5.75
N GLY A 6 4.96 3.93 -6.94
CA GLY A 6 3.83 4.47 -7.66
C GLY A 6 2.50 4.24 -6.97
N LEU A 7 2.26 3.01 -6.49
CA LEU A 7 0.99 2.64 -5.84
C LEU A 7 0.79 3.34 -4.48
N ILE A 8 1.85 3.43 -3.66
CA ILE A 8 1.83 4.17 -2.39
C ILE A 8 1.58 5.66 -2.65
N SER A 9 2.27 6.26 -3.63
CA SER A 9 2.06 7.67 -3.99
C SER A 9 0.60 7.95 -4.40
N LYS A 10 0.01 7.04 -5.20
CA LYS A 10 -1.40 7.12 -5.59
C LYS A 10 -2.34 7.02 -4.38
N ALA A 11 -2.10 6.06 -3.48
CA ALA A 11 -2.91 5.88 -2.27
C ALA A 11 -2.75 7.02 -1.25
N ALA A 12 -1.57 7.65 -1.21
CA ALA A 12 -1.27 8.76 -0.31
C ALA A 12 -1.95 10.07 -0.73
N GLY A 13 -2.25 10.26 -2.02
CA GLY A 13 -2.98 11.44 -2.49
C GLY A 13 -2.32 12.77 -2.14
N GLY A 14 -0.98 12.80 -2.06
CA GLY A 14 -0.20 13.98 -1.64
C GLY A 14 0.25 13.97 -0.18
N ASP A 15 -0.16 12.99 0.63
CA ASP A 15 0.36 12.79 1.98
C ASP A 15 1.83 12.34 1.95
N LYS A 16 2.65 12.93 2.81
CA LYS A 16 4.11 12.69 2.80
C LYS A 16 4.42 11.41 3.58
N ILE A 17 4.97 10.42 2.87
CA ILE A 17 5.54 9.22 3.50
C ILE A 17 6.79 9.60 4.28
N ILE A 18 6.83 9.21 5.55
CA ILE A 18 7.93 9.51 6.48
C ILE A 18 8.76 8.27 6.83
N ALA A 19 8.23 7.07 6.63
CA ALA A 19 8.92 5.82 6.87
C ALA A 19 8.32 4.70 6.00
N CYS A 20 9.16 3.76 5.58
CA CYS A 20 8.76 2.55 4.88
C CYS A 20 9.69 1.40 5.30
N THR A 21 9.16 0.18 5.41
CA THR A 21 9.99 -1.01 5.65
C THR A 21 10.80 -1.44 4.42
N LEU A 22 10.40 -0.99 3.23
CA LEU A 22 11.16 -1.15 1.99
C LEU A 22 12.07 0.05 1.77
N THR A 23 13.26 -0.22 1.26
CA THR A 23 14.15 0.81 0.72
C THR A 23 13.60 1.45 -0.55
N ASP A 24 14.12 2.61 -0.93
CA ASP A 24 13.74 3.29 -2.18
C ASP A 24 13.92 2.41 -3.43
N THR A 25 14.97 1.60 -3.46
CA THR A 25 15.25 0.68 -4.57
C THR A 25 14.28 -0.50 -4.59
N GLU A 26 13.95 -1.06 -3.42
CA GLU A 26 12.96 -2.14 -3.31
C GLU A 26 11.55 -1.67 -3.69
N MET A 27 11.19 -0.43 -3.36
CA MET A 27 9.90 0.16 -3.76
C MET A 27 9.79 0.40 -5.27
N LEU A 28 10.92 0.46 -5.99
CA LEU A 28 10.98 0.66 -7.44
C LEU A 28 10.96 -0.65 -8.24
N VAL A 29 11.04 -1.81 -7.58
CA VAL A 29 10.94 -3.11 -8.24
C VAL A 29 9.56 -3.26 -8.85
N ASN A 30 9.50 -3.48 -10.17
CA ASN A 30 8.25 -3.71 -10.88
C ASN A 30 7.77 -5.15 -10.66
N PHE A 31 6.46 -5.31 -10.52
CA PHE A 31 5.78 -6.60 -10.42
C PHE A 31 4.44 -6.56 -11.16
N ASN A 32 3.84 -7.73 -11.38
CA ASN A 32 2.48 -7.81 -11.89
C ASN A 32 1.48 -7.69 -10.73
N CYS A 33 0.75 -6.58 -10.68
CA CYS A 33 -0.28 -6.33 -9.66
C CYS A 33 -1.70 -6.72 -10.12
N GLY A 34 -1.83 -7.42 -11.26
CA GLY A 34 -3.10 -7.94 -11.75
C GLY A 34 -3.44 -9.32 -11.17
N TYR A 35 -4.47 -9.97 -11.72
CA TYR A 35 -4.93 -11.28 -11.23
C TYR A 35 -3.87 -12.38 -11.32
N GLY A 36 -4.01 -13.38 -10.45
CA GLY A 36 -3.19 -14.58 -10.42
C GLY A 36 -2.57 -14.82 -9.04
N ARG A 37 -1.32 -14.40 -8.86
CA ARG A 37 -0.59 -14.54 -7.59
C ARG A 37 0.00 -13.19 -7.18
N PRO A 38 0.06 -12.88 -5.87
CA PRO A 38 0.80 -11.71 -5.41
C PRO A 38 2.29 -11.86 -5.73
N GLU A 39 2.88 -10.81 -6.29
CA GLU A 39 4.29 -10.73 -6.69
C GLU A 39 5.01 -9.54 -6.01
N GLY A 40 4.25 -8.60 -5.44
CA GLY A 40 4.78 -7.47 -4.68
C GLY A 40 5.36 -7.88 -3.33
N ARG A 41 6.46 -7.23 -2.94
CA ARG A 41 7.06 -7.47 -1.61
C ARG A 41 6.17 -6.94 -0.49
N PRO A 42 6.05 -7.64 0.65
CA PRO A 42 5.31 -7.10 1.78
C PRO A 42 5.94 -5.81 2.30
N PHE A 43 5.12 -4.85 2.73
CA PHE A 43 5.60 -3.61 3.30
C PHE A 43 4.63 -3.02 4.32
N SER A 44 5.17 -2.13 5.15
CA SER A 44 4.40 -1.12 5.87
C SER A 44 5.03 0.25 5.59
N ALA A 45 4.20 1.24 5.28
CA ALA A 45 4.63 2.62 5.12
C ALA A 45 3.78 3.53 6.00
N TRP A 46 4.36 4.64 6.43
CA TRP A 46 3.69 5.57 7.35
C TRP A 46 3.82 6.97 6.84
N SER A 47 2.75 7.75 7.01
CA SER A 47 2.79 9.19 7.02
C SER A 47 2.57 9.72 8.43
N LYS A 48 2.35 11.03 8.56
CA LYS A 48 1.90 11.62 9.81
C LYS A 48 0.50 11.13 10.21
N LYS A 49 -0.38 10.86 9.24
CA LYS A 49 -1.80 10.59 9.47
C LYS A 49 -2.19 9.12 9.29
N TYR A 50 -1.55 8.40 8.38
CA TYR A 50 -1.97 7.07 7.95
C TYR A 50 -0.82 6.05 8.00
N VAL A 51 -1.18 4.79 8.14
CA VAL A 51 -0.37 3.63 7.79
C VAL A 51 -0.88 3.06 6.47
N TYR A 52 0.02 2.65 5.59
CA TYR A 52 -0.22 2.07 4.28
C TYR A 52 0.33 0.64 4.24
N PHE A 53 -0.40 -0.27 3.63
CA PHE A 53 -0.07 -1.70 3.59
C PHE A 53 -0.55 -2.34 2.27
N PRO A 54 0.10 -3.42 1.81
CA PRO A 54 -0.33 -4.14 0.63
C PRO A 54 -1.64 -4.88 0.92
N VAL A 55 -2.53 -4.87 -0.06
CA VAL A 55 -3.78 -5.64 -0.07
C VAL A 55 -3.74 -6.55 -1.28
N VAL A 56 -4.21 -7.79 -1.11
CA VAL A 56 -4.34 -8.77 -2.18
C VAL A 56 -5.74 -9.34 -2.24
N TYR A 57 -6.29 -9.47 -3.44
CA TYR A 57 -7.52 -10.21 -3.71
C TYR A 57 -7.45 -10.86 -5.09
N ASP A 58 -7.65 -12.18 -5.14
CA ASP A 58 -7.47 -13.00 -6.35
C ASP A 58 -6.13 -12.75 -7.09
N GLY A 59 -5.08 -12.54 -6.29
CA GLY A 59 -3.74 -12.21 -6.76
C GLY A 59 -3.54 -10.75 -7.19
N ALA A 60 -4.60 -9.99 -7.44
CA ALA A 60 -4.50 -8.57 -7.73
C ALA A 60 -4.08 -7.79 -6.48
N GLU A 61 -3.12 -6.89 -6.64
CA GLU A 61 -2.45 -6.19 -5.55
C GLU A 61 -2.64 -4.68 -5.62
N TRP A 62 -2.97 -4.07 -4.48
CA TRP A 62 -3.07 -2.62 -4.33
C TRP A 62 -2.66 -2.18 -2.93
N VAL A 63 -2.77 -0.88 -2.64
CA VAL A 63 -2.40 -0.30 -1.35
C VAL A 63 -3.65 0.08 -0.58
N GLY A 64 -3.82 -0.54 0.59
CA GLY A 64 -4.76 -0.12 1.62
C GLY A 64 -4.14 0.92 2.54
N ARG A 65 -4.98 1.66 3.27
CA ARG A 65 -4.54 2.58 4.31
C ARG A 65 -5.52 2.61 5.48
N ALA A 66 -4.99 2.88 6.68
CA ALA A 66 -5.79 3.09 7.89
C ALA A 66 -5.22 4.28 8.67
N PRO A 67 -6.02 4.98 9.49
CA PRO A 67 -5.52 5.99 10.41
C PRO A 67 -4.39 5.43 11.27
N ARG A 68 -3.31 6.18 11.41
CA ARG A 68 -2.12 5.75 12.15
C ARG A 68 -2.37 5.68 13.66
N ASN A 69 -3.23 6.57 14.16
CA ASN A 69 -3.56 6.69 15.58
C ASN A 69 -5.08 6.54 15.76
N PRO A 70 -5.55 6.17 16.97
CA PRO A 70 -6.98 6.15 17.27
C PRO A 70 -7.66 7.48 16.94
N CYS A 71 -8.78 7.40 16.23
CA CYS A 71 -9.60 8.54 15.83
C CYS A 71 -11.00 8.07 15.42
N ASP A 72 -11.87 9.00 15.06
CA ASP A 72 -13.26 8.71 14.65
C ASP A 72 -13.41 8.39 13.14
N GLU A 73 -12.31 8.35 12.38
CA GLU A 73 -12.33 7.93 10.97
C GLU A 73 -12.48 6.40 10.89
N ALA A 74 -13.66 5.95 10.46
CA ALA A 74 -13.92 4.54 10.20
C ALA A 74 -13.22 4.07 8.92
N THR A 75 -12.52 2.93 8.99
CA THR A 75 -11.94 2.27 7.81
C THR A 75 -12.97 1.41 7.10
N ASP A 76 -13.09 1.56 5.77
CA ASP A 76 -13.88 0.66 4.94
C ASP A 76 -13.33 -0.78 4.98
N HIS A 77 -14.19 -1.74 4.62
CA HIS A 77 -13.76 -3.13 4.43
C HIS A 77 -12.67 -3.22 3.36
N VAL A 78 -11.66 -4.05 3.63
CA VAL A 78 -10.56 -4.32 2.72
C VAL A 78 -10.69 -5.75 2.20
N GLY A 79 -10.71 -5.92 0.88
CA GLY A 79 -11.06 -7.18 0.22
C GLY A 79 -12.56 -7.26 -0.09
N GLY A 80 -13.04 -8.42 -0.51
CA GLY A 80 -14.43 -8.60 -0.92
C GLY A 80 -14.73 -9.98 -1.49
N TYR A 81 -15.89 -10.11 -2.15
CA TYR A 81 -16.30 -11.27 -2.94
C TYR A 81 -16.68 -10.82 -4.35
#